data_AF-A0A8J4WWH8-F1
#
_entry.id   AF-A0A8J4WWH8-F1
#
_cell.length_a   1.000
_cell.length_b   1.000
_cell.length_c   1.000
_cell.angle_alpha   90.00
_cell.angle_beta   90.00
_cell.angle_gamma   90.00
#
_symmetry.space_group_name_H-M   'P 1'
#
loop_
_entity.id
_entity.type
_entity.pdbx_description
1 polymer ?
#
loop_
_entity_poly.entity_id
_entity_poly.type
_entity_poly.pdbx_seq_one_letter_code
_entity_poly.pdbx_strand_id
1 'polypeptide(L)'
;LPSGEDQNLEIQGSVTVCNIDTQGSQEENDFDDKHFYCETCRKQYIDQCDVHGPPLFTYDSPTPVGVPQRALLTLPQGLVIGRSTTSGAGLGVFNQGQIVPLGMHFGPFDGELSSMEQALESAYSWMICRGSDQYDYIHAERDTHSNWMRYVVCSRNENEQNLVAIQQGGRVLFRCCRVIYPGQELKVWYAEEYAQSLSTIWDKIWDKKCTSI
;
A
#
# COMPACT_ATOMS: atom_id res chain seq x y z
N LEU A 1 71.53 -17.93 31.67
CA LEU A 1 71.14 -17.98 33.09
C LEU A 1 71.88 -16.88 33.84
N PRO A 2 71.24 -16.14 34.76
CA PRO A 2 69.79 -15.86 34.94
C PRO A 2 69.57 -14.31 35.05
N SER A 3 68.45 -13.67 35.42
CA SER A 3 67.18 -13.99 36.11
C SER A 3 66.25 -12.75 36.05
N GLY A 4 64.93 -12.94 36.15
CA GLY A 4 63.97 -11.95 36.66
C GLY A 4 62.80 -11.67 35.70
N GLU A 5 61.87 -12.59 35.50
CA GLU A 5 60.62 -12.77 36.28
C GLU A 5 59.52 -11.77 35.89
N ASP A 6 58.72 -12.17 34.90
CA ASP A 6 57.32 -11.76 34.75
C ASP A 6 56.50 -12.46 35.81
N GLN A 7 55.81 -11.70 36.67
CA GLN A 7 54.64 -12.16 37.41
C GLN A 7 53.90 -10.98 38.05
N ASN A 8 52.59 -11.21 38.22
CA ASN A 8 51.65 -10.58 39.16
C ASN A 8 50.91 -9.31 38.69
N LEU A 9 49.58 -9.16 38.81
CA LEU A 9 48.56 -9.89 39.57
C LEU A 9 47.18 -9.71 38.92
N GLU A 10 46.39 -10.79 38.92
CA GLU A 10 44.94 -10.77 38.80
C GLU A 10 44.33 -10.00 39.98
N ILE A 11 43.35 -9.13 39.71
CA ILE A 11 42.34 -8.76 40.70
C ILE A 11 40.99 -9.23 40.16
N GLN A 12 40.51 -10.29 40.80
CA GLN A 12 39.18 -10.83 40.70
C GLN A 12 38.17 -9.81 41.24
N GLY A 13 37.27 -9.36 40.36
CA GLY A 13 36.04 -8.66 40.72
C GLY A 13 34.85 -9.47 40.26
N SER A 14 34.42 -10.41 41.10
CA SER A 14 33.18 -11.18 40.95
C SER A 14 31.98 -10.26 41.15
N VAL A 15 31.12 -10.12 40.14
CA VAL A 15 29.69 -9.85 40.34
C VAL A 15 28.89 -10.75 39.41
N THR A 16 28.10 -11.59 40.07
CA THR A 16 27.22 -12.63 39.54
C THR A 16 25.84 -12.04 39.19
N VAL A 17 25.33 -12.34 37.98
CA VAL A 17 23.90 -12.52 37.59
C VAL A 17 23.07 -11.21 37.54
N CYS A 18 22.32 -10.90 36.47
CA CYS A 18 21.22 -11.69 35.91
C CYS A 18 21.21 -11.77 34.38
N ASN A 19 21.08 -13.01 33.88
CA ASN A 19 20.39 -13.27 32.61
C ASN A 19 18.99 -12.66 32.69
N ILE A 20 18.68 -11.76 31.76
CA ILE A 20 17.31 -11.54 31.36
C ILE A 20 17.27 -11.97 29.91
N ASP A 21 16.92 -13.24 29.73
CA ASP A 21 16.32 -13.71 28.49
C ASP A 21 15.10 -12.84 28.26
N THR A 22 15.26 -11.78 27.46
CA THR A 22 14.11 -11.14 26.85
C THR A 22 13.79 -11.96 25.62
N GLN A 23 13.23 -13.16 25.85
CA GLN A 23 12.34 -13.79 24.90
C GLN A 23 11.11 -12.88 24.79
N GLY A 24 11.28 -11.77 24.07
CA GLY A 24 10.17 -11.14 23.40
C GLY A 24 9.97 -11.90 22.11
N SER A 25 9.29 -13.04 22.17
CA SER A 25 8.55 -13.50 21.00
C SER A 25 7.53 -12.41 20.69
N GLN A 26 7.92 -11.43 19.87
CA GLN A 26 6.94 -10.67 19.11
C GLN A 26 6.31 -11.71 18.19
N GLU A 27 5.21 -12.30 18.64
CA GLU A 27 4.25 -12.89 17.72
C GLU A 27 3.84 -11.74 16.79
N GLU A 28 4.41 -11.70 15.59
CA GLU A 28 3.89 -10.90 14.50
C GLU A 28 2.44 -11.37 14.33
N ASN A 29 1.50 -10.58 14.84
CA ASN A 29 0.08 -10.71 14.54
C ASN A 29 -0.11 -10.29 13.08
N ASP A 30 0.38 -11.14 12.18
CA ASP A 30 0.47 -10.87 10.76
C ASP A 30 -0.94 -11.00 10.19
N PHE A 31 -1.60 -9.87 9.96
CA PHE A 31 -2.81 -9.84 9.14
C PHE A 31 -2.51 -10.60 7.84
N ASP A 32 -3.28 -11.64 7.53
CA ASP A 32 -2.98 -12.54 6.41
C ASP A 32 -3.28 -11.86 5.06
N ASP A 33 -2.37 -10.98 4.64
CA ASP A 33 -2.38 -10.27 3.35
C ASP A 33 -1.34 -10.82 2.36
N LYS A 34 -1.01 -12.11 2.51
CA LYS A 34 -0.07 -12.82 1.64
C LYS A 34 -0.74 -13.33 0.37
N HIS A 35 -2.07 -13.33 0.33
CA HIS A 35 -2.86 -13.92 -0.74
C HIS A 35 -3.21 -12.88 -1.81
N PHE A 36 -2.72 -13.10 -3.03
CA PHE A 36 -3.25 -12.46 -4.22
C PHE A 36 -4.59 -13.09 -4.64
N TYR A 37 -5.29 -12.44 -5.58
CA TYR A 37 -6.55 -12.93 -6.12
C TYR A 37 -6.55 -12.89 -7.64
N CYS A 38 -6.97 -13.98 -8.26
CA CYS A 38 -7.08 -14.09 -9.71
C CYS A 38 -8.49 -13.68 -10.14
N GLU A 39 -8.60 -12.55 -10.83
CA GLU A 39 -9.88 -12.03 -11.33
C GLU A 39 -10.61 -12.98 -12.28
N THR A 40 -9.87 -13.73 -13.10
CA THR A 40 -10.45 -14.68 -14.05
C THR A 40 -10.95 -15.95 -13.36
N CYS A 41 -10.17 -16.52 -12.45
CA CYS A 41 -10.53 -17.77 -11.75
C CYS A 41 -11.41 -17.54 -10.51
N ARG A 42 -11.47 -16.31 -10.02
CA ARG A 42 -12.11 -15.91 -8.76
C ARG A 42 -11.62 -16.71 -7.55
N LYS A 43 -10.29 -16.85 -7.44
CA LYS A 43 -9.61 -17.64 -6.39
C LYS A 43 -8.37 -16.93 -5.89
N GLN A 44 -8.08 -17.13 -4.60
CA GLN A 44 -6.85 -16.68 -3.98
C GLN A 44 -5.66 -17.60 -4.31
N TYR A 45 -4.46 -17.02 -4.30
CA TYR A 45 -3.19 -17.73 -4.47
C TYR A 45 -2.04 -16.96 -3.78
N ILE A 46 -0.94 -17.63 -3.46
CA ILE A 46 0.23 -16.99 -2.83
C ILE A 46 1.29 -16.64 -3.89
N ASP A 47 1.81 -17.63 -4.61
CA ASP A 47 2.88 -17.40 -5.59
C ASP A 47 2.34 -17.21 -7.02
N GLN A 48 1.46 -18.11 -7.44
CA GLN A 48 0.88 -18.10 -8.78
C GLN A 48 -0.50 -18.75 -8.83
N CYS A 49 -1.32 -18.29 -9.77
CA CYS A 49 -2.55 -18.97 -10.16
C CYS A 49 -2.21 -20.14 -11.09
N ASP A 50 -2.80 -21.32 -10.84
CA ASP A 50 -2.56 -22.54 -11.64
C ASP A 50 -2.87 -22.38 -13.14
N VAL A 51 -3.72 -21.40 -13.50
CA VAL A 51 -4.17 -21.16 -14.89
C VAL A 51 -3.47 -19.95 -15.50
N HIS A 52 -3.25 -18.89 -14.72
CA HIS A 52 -2.83 -17.57 -15.21
C HIS A 52 -1.42 -17.16 -14.78
N GLY A 53 -0.73 -17.98 -13.98
CA GLY A 53 0.62 -17.73 -13.52
C GLY A 53 0.71 -16.68 -12.40
N PRO A 54 1.89 -16.07 -12.19
CA PRO A 54 2.14 -15.12 -11.12
C PRO A 54 1.38 -13.80 -11.29
N PRO A 55 1.27 -12.97 -10.24
CA PRO A 55 0.64 -11.67 -10.35
C PRO A 55 1.42 -10.76 -11.29
N LEU A 56 0.70 -9.99 -12.10
CA LEU A 56 1.30 -9.00 -13.00
C LEU A 56 1.44 -7.67 -12.28
N PHE A 57 2.59 -7.01 -12.46
CA PHE A 57 2.88 -5.70 -11.89
C PHE A 57 3.35 -4.73 -12.97
N THR A 58 2.97 -3.48 -12.81
CA THR A 58 3.69 -2.36 -13.40
C THR A 58 4.41 -1.58 -12.32
N TYR A 59 5.57 -1.03 -12.66
CA TYR A 59 6.40 -0.28 -11.73
C TYR A 59 6.31 1.21 -12.00
N ASP A 60 6.42 1.97 -10.92
CA ASP A 60 6.57 3.41 -10.97
C ASP A 60 7.84 3.79 -11.73
N SER A 61 7.79 4.93 -12.41
CA SER A 61 8.99 5.57 -12.94
C SER A 61 9.94 5.93 -11.78
N PRO A 62 11.21 5.45 -11.77
CA PRO A 62 12.09 5.64 -10.62
C PRO A 62 12.33 7.12 -10.29
N THR A 63 11.82 7.57 -9.14
CA THR A 63 11.99 8.94 -8.66
C THR A 63 12.27 8.97 -7.15
N PRO A 64 13.40 9.54 -6.71
CA PRO A 64 13.74 9.63 -5.28
C PRO A 64 12.69 10.40 -4.46
N VAL A 65 12.49 9.97 -3.22
CA VAL A 65 11.67 10.69 -2.22
C VAL A 65 12.28 12.07 -1.95
N GLY A 66 11.42 13.08 -1.76
CA GLY A 66 11.82 14.46 -1.45
C GLY A 66 12.02 15.36 -2.67
N VAL A 67 12.08 14.81 -3.88
CA VAL A 67 12.18 15.61 -5.12
C VAL A 67 10.86 16.35 -5.39
N PRO A 68 10.89 17.64 -5.76
CA PRO A 68 9.69 18.37 -6.17
C PRO A 68 8.93 17.65 -7.30
N GLN A 69 7.60 17.60 -7.22
CA GLN A 69 6.74 16.94 -8.20
C GLN A 69 6.97 15.42 -8.32
N ARG A 70 7.54 14.78 -7.29
CA ARG A 70 7.75 13.31 -7.29
C ARG A 70 6.49 12.54 -7.67
N ALA A 71 5.34 12.91 -7.12
CA ALA A 71 4.09 12.24 -7.44
C ALA A 71 3.77 12.25 -8.95
N LEU A 72 4.15 13.29 -9.69
CA LEU A 72 3.99 13.32 -11.15
C LEU A 72 5.07 12.49 -11.86
N LEU A 73 6.31 12.59 -11.40
CA LEU A 73 7.47 11.95 -12.00
C LEU A 73 7.49 10.41 -11.82
N THR A 74 6.77 9.90 -10.84
CA THR A 74 6.60 8.46 -10.61
C THR A 74 5.60 7.79 -11.56
N LEU A 75 4.87 8.56 -12.39
CA LEU A 75 3.86 8.02 -13.29
C LEU A 75 4.45 6.97 -14.26
N PRO A 76 3.89 5.75 -14.32
CA PRO A 76 4.32 4.70 -15.24
C PRO A 76 4.15 5.10 -16.70
N GLN A 77 5.01 4.55 -17.57
CA GLN A 77 4.91 4.74 -19.01
C GLN A 77 3.53 4.30 -19.53
N GLY A 78 2.95 5.12 -20.41
CA GLY A 78 1.64 4.85 -21.00
C GLY A 78 0.47 5.40 -20.19
N LEU A 79 0.69 5.88 -18.97
CA LEU A 79 -0.32 6.64 -18.24
C LEU A 79 -0.10 8.16 -18.42
N VAL A 80 -1.18 8.92 -18.31
CA VAL A 80 -1.14 10.40 -18.30
C VAL A 80 -2.01 10.94 -17.19
N ILE A 81 -1.65 12.09 -16.64
CA ILE A 81 -2.47 12.84 -15.71
C ILE A 81 -3.14 13.98 -16.47
N GLY A 82 -4.47 14.10 -16.34
CA GLY A 82 -5.28 15.10 -17.02
C GLY A 82 -6.46 15.55 -16.17
N ARG A 83 -7.31 16.43 -16.70
CA ARG A 83 -8.57 16.79 -16.03
C ARG A 83 -9.49 15.58 -15.97
N SER A 84 -9.98 15.25 -14.78
CA SER A 84 -10.89 14.11 -14.59
C SER A 84 -12.21 14.30 -15.34
N THR A 85 -12.82 13.20 -15.77
CA THR A 85 -14.20 13.20 -16.27
C THR A 85 -15.23 13.23 -15.14
N THR A 86 -14.79 12.95 -13.91
CA THR A 86 -15.62 13.02 -12.71
C THR A 86 -15.73 14.48 -12.26
N SER A 87 -16.96 14.99 -12.20
CA SER A 87 -17.26 16.34 -11.68
C SER A 87 -16.70 16.49 -10.26
N GLY A 88 -16.03 17.60 -9.98
CA GLY A 88 -15.47 17.90 -8.65
C GLY A 88 -14.11 17.24 -8.33
N ALA A 89 -13.68 16.22 -9.09
CA ALA A 89 -12.44 15.49 -8.77
C ALA A 89 -11.13 16.22 -9.15
N GLY A 90 -11.21 17.21 -10.05
CA GLY A 90 -10.03 17.95 -10.50
C GLY A 90 -9.18 17.17 -11.50
N LEU A 91 -8.15 16.46 -11.03
CA LEU A 91 -7.24 15.67 -11.86
C LEU A 91 -7.58 14.18 -11.79
N GLY A 92 -7.24 13.44 -12.85
CA GLY A 92 -7.41 12.01 -12.99
C GLY A 92 -6.27 11.37 -13.78
N VAL A 93 -6.13 10.05 -13.64
CA VAL A 93 -5.15 9.24 -14.39
C VAL A 93 -5.84 8.52 -15.53
N PHE A 94 -5.25 8.56 -16.72
CA PHE A 94 -5.79 7.94 -17.93
C PHE A 94 -4.77 6.99 -18.53
N ASN A 95 -5.24 5.85 -19.03
CA ASN A 95 -4.43 5.03 -19.91
C ASN A 95 -4.34 5.68 -21.29
N GLN A 96 -3.14 5.90 -21.82
CA GLN A 96 -2.88 6.32 -23.21
C GLN A 96 -1.84 5.42 -23.89
N GLY A 97 -1.43 4.35 -23.21
CA GLY A 97 -0.44 3.39 -23.67
C GLY A 97 -1.09 2.17 -24.30
N GLN A 98 -0.57 0.99 -23.96
CA GLN A 98 -1.16 -0.28 -24.36
C GLN A 98 -2.36 -0.64 -23.46
N ILE A 99 -3.13 -1.65 -23.86
CA ILE A 99 -4.20 -2.20 -23.03
C ILE A 99 -3.61 -2.69 -21.70
N VAL A 100 -4.16 -2.23 -20.57
CA VAL A 100 -3.82 -2.77 -19.26
C VAL A 100 -4.68 -4.01 -19.02
N PRO A 101 -4.06 -5.19 -18.83
CA PRO A 101 -4.81 -6.44 -18.68
C PRO A 101 -5.54 -6.51 -17.34
N LEU A 102 -6.60 -7.33 -17.32
CA LEU A 102 -7.27 -7.74 -16.09
C LEU A 102 -6.25 -8.37 -15.12
N GLY A 103 -6.30 -8.01 -13.84
CA GLY A 103 -5.40 -8.51 -12.80
C GLY A 103 -4.02 -7.83 -12.74
N MET A 104 -3.76 -6.80 -13.55
CA MET A 104 -2.55 -5.96 -13.39
C MET A 104 -2.55 -5.26 -12.02
N HIS A 105 -1.41 -5.23 -11.35
CA HIS A 105 -1.21 -4.52 -10.09
C HIS A 105 -0.37 -3.25 -10.28
N PHE A 106 -0.74 -2.22 -9.54
CA PHE A 106 -0.05 -0.95 -9.42
C PHE A 106 0.32 -0.71 -7.96
N GLY A 107 1.50 -0.12 -7.74
CA GLY A 107 1.94 0.35 -6.43
C GLY A 107 3.28 -0.22 -5.97
N PRO A 108 3.58 -0.09 -4.66
CA PRO A 108 2.67 0.34 -3.60
C PRO A 108 2.24 1.81 -3.68
N PHE A 109 1.11 2.14 -3.05
CA PHE A 109 0.68 3.52 -2.82
C PHE A 109 1.65 4.20 -1.83
N ASP A 110 2.23 5.33 -2.24
CA ASP A 110 3.18 6.07 -1.42
C ASP A 110 2.51 7.25 -0.71
N GLY A 111 2.95 7.51 0.51
CA GLY A 111 2.49 8.60 1.35
C GLY A 111 3.14 8.52 2.72
N GLU A 112 2.66 9.36 3.64
CA GLU A 112 3.15 9.40 5.01
C GLU A 112 2.17 8.75 5.97
N LEU A 113 2.68 8.20 7.07
CA LEU A 113 1.84 7.78 8.17
C LEU A 113 1.09 9.00 8.73
N SER A 114 -0.19 8.80 9.00
CA SER A 114 -1.12 9.84 9.45
C SER A 114 -1.98 9.34 10.59
N SER A 115 -2.64 10.27 11.28
CA SER A 115 -3.66 9.89 12.27
C SER A 115 -4.93 9.41 11.58
N MET A 116 -5.76 8.69 12.33
CA MET A 116 -7.08 8.28 11.87
C MET A 116 -7.89 9.50 11.42
N GLU A 117 -7.96 10.56 12.22
CA GLU A 117 -8.77 11.75 11.94
C GLU A 117 -8.39 12.39 10.60
N GLN A 118 -7.10 12.59 10.34
CA GLN A 118 -6.62 13.15 9.08
C GLN A 118 -6.96 12.23 7.89
N ALA A 119 -6.83 10.92 8.07
CA ALA A 119 -7.12 9.95 7.04
C ALA A 119 -8.61 9.85 6.70
N LEU A 120 -9.49 10.06 7.69
CA LEU A 120 -10.94 10.08 7.50
C LEU A 120 -11.43 11.28 6.69
N GLU A 121 -10.73 12.42 6.78
CA GLU A 121 -11.11 13.65 6.12
C GLU A 121 -10.57 13.78 4.69
N SER A 122 -9.69 12.86 4.26
CA SER A 122 -8.98 12.94 2.98
C SER A 122 -9.35 11.85 2.00
N ALA A 123 -9.70 12.26 0.77
CA ALA A 123 -9.83 11.36 -0.38
C ALA A 123 -8.48 10.68 -0.77
N TYR A 124 -7.35 11.21 -0.29
CA TYR A 124 -5.99 10.73 -0.58
C TYR A 124 -5.42 9.81 0.49
N SER A 125 -6.29 9.23 1.32
CA SER A 125 -5.89 8.38 2.44
C SER A 125 -6.44 6.97 2.35
N TRP A 126 -5.59 6.02 2.73
CA TRP A 126 -5.91 4.61 2.84
C TRP A 126 -5.56 4.09 4.22
N MET A 127 -6.32 3.11 4.69
CA MET A 127 -6.02 2.39 5.92
C MET A 127 -5.11 1.20 5.60
N ILE A 128 -4.42 0.68 6.60
CA ILE A 128 -3.64 -0.56 6.54
C ILE A 128 -3.95 -1.34 7.81
N CYS A 129 -4.53 -2.54 7.67
CA CYS A 129 -4.82 -3.41 8.80
C CYS A 129 -3.54 -4.11 9.26
N ARG A 130 -3.28 -4.08 10.56
CA ARG A 130 -2.14 -4.75 11.21
C ARG A 130 -2.56 -5.98 12.01
N GLY A 131 -3.82 -6.40 11.92
CA GLY A 131 -4.39 -7.48 12.73
C GLY A 131 -4.82 -6.99 14.12
N SER A 132 -5.64 -7.80 14.80
CA SER A 132 -6.09 -7.53 16.18
C SER A 132 -6.67 -6.12 16.39
N ASP A 133 -7.50 -5.64 15.46
CA ASP A 133 -8.09 -4.29 15.46
C ASP A 133 -7.06 -3.14 15.51
N GLN A 134 -5.84 -3.37 15.05
CA GLN A 134 -4.82 -2.34 14.88
C GLN A 134 -4.76 -1.87 13.43
N TYR A 135 -4.64 -0.55 13.25
CA TYR A 135 -4.69 0.10 11.94
C TYR A 135 -3.64 1.20 11.83
N ASP A 136 -2.94 1.23 10.71
CA ASP A 136 -2.18 2.39 10.26
C ASP A 136 -2.96 3.13 9.17
N TYR A 137 -2.59 4.39 8.93
CA TYR A 137 -3.18 5.21 7.88
C TYR A 137 -2.10 5.89 7.06
N ILE A 138 -2.16 5.73 5.75
CA ILE A 138 -1.27 6.40 4.81
C ILE A 138 -1.99 7.57 4.16
N HIS A 139 -1.33 8.72 4.08
CA HIS A 139 -1.87 9.97 3.54
C HIS A 139 -0.94 10.56 2.48
N ALA A 140 -1.47 10.79 1.28
CA ALA A 140 -0.69 11.20 0.11
C ALA A 140 -0.84 12.70 -0.25
N GLU A 141 -1.05 13.58 0.74
CA GLU A 141 -1.18 15.02 0.47
C GLU A 141 0.11 15.62 -0.09
N ARG A 142 1.28 15.29 0.50
CA ARG A 142 2.57 15.87 0.10
C ARG A 142 3.11 15.25 -1.18
N ASP A 143 3.24 16.05 -2.24
CA ASP A 143 3.66 15.58 -3.58
C ASP A 143 5.07 14.97 -3.59
N THR A 144 5.95 15.42 -2.69
CA THR A 144 7.34 14.95 -2.60
C THR A 144 7.49 13.59 -1.91
N HIS A 145 6.45 13.10 -1.22
CA HIS A 145 6.43 11.84 -0.46
C HIS A 145 5.38 10.85 -0.96
N SER A 146 4.56 11.25 -1.94
CA SER A 146 3.55 10.42 -2.57
C SER A 146 3.95 10.04 -3.99
N ASN A 147 3.20 9.13 -4.59
CA ASN A 147 3.34 8.74 -5.99
C ASN A 147 2.10 9.10 -6.81
N TRP A 148 2.15 8.80 -8.11
CA TRP A 148 1.11 9.11 -9.08
C TRP A 148 -0.27 8.54 -8.72
N MET A 149 -0.32 7.48 -7.91
CA MET A 149 -1.58 6.85 -7.50
C MET A 149 -2.49 7.81 -6.72
N ARG A 150 -1.95 8.88 -6.12
CA ARG A 150 -2.75 9.94 -5.48
C ARG A 150 -3.72 10.63 -6.44
N TYR A 151 -3.47 10.59 -7.75
CA TYR A 151 -4.31 11.23 -8.77
C TYR A 151 -5.38 10.28 -9.33
N VAL A 152 -5.41 9.01 -8.91
CA VAL A 152 -6.46 8.06 -9.31
C VAL A 152 -7.76 8.46 -8.62
N VAL A 153 -8.83 8.61 -9.39
CA VAL A 153 -10.12 9.08 -8.84
C VAL A 153 -10.91 7.92 -8.24
N CYS A 154 -11.69 8.20 -7.20
CA CYS A 154 -12.63 7.22 -6.66
C CYS A 154 -13.78 6.98 -7.66
N SER A 155 -14.14 5.72 -7.91
CA SER A 155 -15.35 5.40 -8.67
C SER A 155 -16.61 5.71 -7.86
N ARG A 156 -17.66 6.20 -8.49
CA ARG A 156 -18.97 6.49 -7.84
C ARG A 156 -19.95 5.33 -7.93
N ASN A 157 -19.65 4.33 -8.76
CA ASN A 157 -20.45 3.13 -8.94
C ASN A 157 -19.61 2.03 -9.59
N GLU A 158 -20.10 0.80 -9.48
CA GLU A 158 -19.44 -0.39 -10.03
C GLU A 158 -19.29 -0.33 -11.55
N ASN A 159 -20.14 0.39 -12.30
CA ASN A 159 -20.05 0.42 -13.76
C ASN A 159 -18.82 1.19 -14.25
N GLU A 160 -18.39 2.22 -13.53
CA GLU A 160 -17.18 2.98 -13.89
C GLU A 160 -15.91 2.49 -13.19
N GLN A 161 -16.03 1.63 -12.18
CA GLN A 161 -14.89 1.03 -11.50
C GLN A 161 -14.09 0.12 -12.43
N ASN A 162 -12.77 0.28 -12.44
CA ASN A 162 -11.84 -0.62 -13.12
C ASN A 162 -10.60 -0.97 -12.28
N LEU A 163 -10.45 -0.37 -11.11
CA LEU A 163 -9.45 -0.71 -10.11
C LEU A 163 -10.10 -1.06 -8.76
N VAL A 164 -9.45 -1.96 -8.04
CA VAL A 164 -9.76 -2.28 -6.67
C VAL A 164 -8.53 -2.08 -5.79
N ALA A 165 -8.69 -1.36 -4.67
CA ALA A 165 -7.66 -1.19 -3.66
C ALA A 165 -7.60 -2.43 -2.76
N ILE A 166 -6.39 -2.98 -2.62
CA ILE A 166 -6.10 -4.16 -1.82
C ILE A 166 -4.91 -3.89 -0.91
N GLN A 167 -4.79 -4.67 0.15
CA GLN A 167 -3.60 -4.71 0.98
C GLN A 167 -2.79 -5.97 0.65
N GLN A 168 -1.48 -5.82 0.50
CA GLN A 168 -0.54 -6.92 0.32
C GLN A 168 0.77 -6.60 1.05
N GLY A 169 1.22 -7.45 1.98
CA GLY A 169 2.45 -7.26 2.74
C GLY A 169 2.51 -5.94 3.52
N GLY A 170 1.39 -5.51 4.12
CA GLY A 170 1.29 -4.24 4.86
C GLY A 170 1.46 -3.00 3.97
N ARG A 171 1.11 -3.11 2.68
CA ARG A 171 1.13 -2.02 1.69
C ARG A 171 -0.18 -2.01 0.90
N VAL A 172 -0.58 -0.82 0.45
CA VAL A 172 -1.77 -0.64 -0.40
C VAL A 172 -1.37 -0.73 -1.86
N LEU A 173 -2.04 -1.59 -2.62
CA LEU A 173 -1.88 -1.75 -4.06
C LEU A 173 -3.22 -1.55 -4.75
N PHE A 174 -3.21 -1.17 -6.03
CA PHE A 174 -4.41 -1.19 -6.87
C PHE A 174 -4.33 -2.34 -7.87
N ARG A 175 -5.37 -3.16 -7.95
CA ARG A 175 -5.50 -4.25 -8.91
C ARG A 175 -6.56 -3.92 -9.95
N CYS A 176 -6.29 -4.18 -11.23
CA CYS A 176 -7.28 -4.11 -12.29
C CYS A 176 -8.35 -5.19 -12.10
N CYS A 177 -9.57 -4.78 -11.76
CA CYS A 177 -10.75 -5.67 -11.77
C CYS A 177 -11.45 -5.67 -13.15
N ARG A 178 -11.01 -4.82 -14.07
CA ARG A 178 -11.40 -4.80 -15.49
C ARG A 178 -10.23 -4.46 -16.39
N VAL A 179 -10.31 -4.88 -17.65
CA VAL A 179 -9.38 -4.45 -18.70
C VAL A 179 -9.51 -2.94 -18.91
N ILE A 180 -8.38 -2.21 -18.96
CA ILE A 180 -8.36 -0.76 -19.17
C ILE A 180 -7.77 -0.45 -20.55
N TYR A 181 -8.62 0.04 -21.44
CA TYR A 181 -8.27 0.44 -22.80
C TYR A 181 -7.68 1.86 -22.85
N PRO A 182 -6.94 2.20 -23.91
CA PRO A 182 -6.48 3.57 -24.14
C PRO A 182 -7.67 4.56 -24.16
N GLY A 183 -7.45 5.74 -23.59
CA GLY A 183 -8.45 6.78 -23.35
C GLY A 183 -9.26 6.63 -22.05
N GLN A 184 -9.25 5.46 -21.41
CA GLN A 184 -10.04 5.25 -20.19
C GLN A 184 -9.37 5.83 -18.95
N GLU A 185 -10.18 6.41 -18.07
CA GLU A 185 -9.77 6.91 -16.76
C GLU A 185 -9.67 5.74 -15.77
N LEU A 186 -8.61 5.74 -14.96
CA LEU A 186 -8.43 4.80 -13.85
C LEU A 186 -9.33 5.26 -12.70
N LYS A 187 -10.25 4.39 -12.27
CA LYS A 187 -11.20 4.65 -11.18
C LYS A 187 -11.19 3.52 -10.18
N VAL A 188 -10.89 3.87 -8.93
CA VAL A 188 -10.65 2.92 -7.85
C VAL A 188 -11.79 2.92 -6.83
N TRP A 189 -12.06 1.73 -6.31
CA TRP A 189 -12.81 1.53 -5.08
C TRP A 189 -12.09 0.50 -4.20
N TYR A 190 -12.52 0.33 -2.97
CA TYR A 190 -12.01 -0.75 -2.13
C TYR A 190 -12.58 -2.11 -2.55
N ALA A 191 -11.83 -3.18 -2.25
CA ALA A 191 -12.35 -4.54 -2.30
C ALA A 191 -13.42 -4.75 -1.23
N GLU A 192 -14.51 -5.46 -1.54
CA GLU A 192 -15.51 -5.82 -0.53
C GLU A 192 -14.89 -6.66 0.60
N GLU A 193 -13.88 -7.47 0.30
CA GLU A 193 -13.13 -8.25 1.28
C GLU A 193 -12.33 -7.35 2.23
N TYR A 194 -11.86 -6.19 1.73
CA TYR A 194 -11.27 -5.16 2.56
C TYR A 194 -12.33 -4.55 3.50
N ALA A 195 -13.53 -4.24 2.98
CA ALA A 195 -14.66 -3.72 3.77
C ALA A 195 -15.17 -4.67 4.87
N GLN A 196 -15.27 -5.97 4.57
CA GLN A 196 -15.81 -6.97 5.49
C GLN A 196 -14.91 -7.20 6.71
N SER A 197 -13.60 -6.95 6.59
CA SER A 197 -12.67 -7.03 7.72
C SER A 197 -12.70 -5.83 8.68
N LEU A 198 -13.49 -4.78 8.37
CA LEU A 198 -13.35 -3.44 8.99
C LEU A 198 -14.61 -2.93 9.72
N SER A 199 -15.46 -3.84 10.20
CA SER A 199 -16.83 -3.55 10.67
C SER A 199 -17.03 -2.26 11.51
N THR A 200 -18.21 -1.65 11.35
CA THR A 200 -18.80 -0.46 12.02
C THR A 200 -18.08 0.88 11.92
N ILE A 201 -16.75 0.89 11.85
CA ILE A 201 -15.98 2.12 11.56
C ILE A 201 -16.07 2.37 10.05
N TRP A 202 -15.91 1.31 9.24
CA TRP A 202 -15.89 1.34 7.77
C TRP A 202 -17.04 2.12 7.11
N ASP A 203 -18.29 1.82 7.49
CA ASP A 203 -19.48 2.44 6.90
C ASP A 203 -19.49 3.98 7.11
N LYS A 204 -18.96 4.45 8.24
CA LYS A 204 -18.89 5.89 8.57
C LYS A 204 -17.78 6.62 7.81
N ILE A 205 -16.68 5.94 7.50
CA ILE A 205 -15.53 6.52 6.77
C ILE A 205 -15.97 6.88 5.36
N TRP A 206 -16.69 5.97 4.71
CA TRP A 206 -16.81 6.01 3.27
C TRP A 206 -18.10 6.71 2.78
N ASP A 207 -19.19 6.67 3.55
CA ASP A 207 -20.37 7.49 3.28
C ASP A 207 -20.02 8.99 3.17
N LYS A 208 -19.03 9.46 3.94
CA LYS A 208 -18.51 10.84 3.85
C LYS A 208 -17.68 11.11 2.60
N LYS A 209 -16.86 10.15 2.13
CA LYS A 209 -16.00 10.32 0.94
C LYS A 209 -16.80 10.45 -0.36
N CYS A 210 -17.97 9.84 -0.44
CA CYS A 210 -18.85 9.92 -1.62
C CYS A 210 -19.88 11.05 -1.59
N THR A 211 -20.14 11.63 -0.41
CA THR A 211 -21.06 12.76 -0.26
C THR A 211 -20.36 14.13 -0.27
N SER A 212 -19.02 14.15 -0.24
CA SER A 212 -18.22 15.38 -0.22
C SER A 212 -17.59 15.75 -1.58
N ILE A 213 -18.06 15.16 -2.68
CA ILE A 213 -17.71 15.54 -4.07
C ILE A 213 -18.94 16.08 -4.78
#